data_AF-A0A240UDS6-F1
#
_entry.id   AF-A0A240UDS6-F1
#
_cell.length_a   1.000
_cell.length_b   1.000
_cell.length_c   1.000
_cell.angle_alpha   90.00
_cell.angle_beta   90.00
_cell.angle_gamma   90.00
#
_symmetry.space_group_name_H-M   'P 1'
#
loop_
_entity.id
_entity.type
_entity.pdbx_description
1 polymer ?
#
loop_
_entity_poly.entity_id
_entity_poly.type
_entity_poly.pdbx_seq_one_letter_code
_entity_poly.pdbx_strand_id
1 'polypeptide(L)' 'MDVGLTNSIVSTSTALASRQTSDAIHITVLKKALDVQASAADTLLQALPQPQPALATSGTLGTQVNTFA' A
#
# COMPACT_ATOMS: atom_id res chain seq x y z
N MET A 1 14.62 23.07 -46.87
CA MET A 1 15.48 22.20 -46.04
C MET A 1 15.22 22.57 -44.59
N ASP A 2 14.08 22.12 -44.03
CA ASP A 2 13.65 22.48 -42.65
C ASP A 2 12.62 21.48 -42.11
N VAL A 3 11.68 21.05 -42.97
CA VAL A 3 10.66 20.03 -42.65
C VAL A 3 11.19 18.70 -42.10
N GLY A 4 12.43 18.31 -42.47
CA GLY A 4 13.09 17.13 -41.93
C GLY A 4 13.49 17.30 -40.47
N LEU A 5 14.01 18.48 -40.11
CA LEU A 5 14.36 18.83 -38.73
C LEU A 5 13.09 18.98 -37.89
N THR A 6 12.05 19.63 -38.42
CA THR A 6 10.75 19.73 -37.75
C THR A 6 10.17 18.35 -37.44
N ASN A 7 10.18 17.41 -38.39
CA ASN A 7 9.71 16.05 -38.16
C ASN A 7 10.59 15.27 -37.16
N SER A 8 11.91 15.47 -37.18
CA SER A 8 12.81 14.87 -36.19
C SER A 8 12.59 15.41 -34.77
N ILE A 9 12.29 16.70 -34.64
CA ILE A 9 11.95 17.33 -33.35
C ILE A 9 10.60 16.82 -32.88
N VAL A 10 9.57 16.81 -33.72
CA VAL A 10 8.21 16.33 -33.36
C VAL A 10 8.23 14.86 -32.94
N SER A 11 8.94 14.00 -33.68
CA SER A 11 9.09 12.59 -33.33
C SER A 11 9.85 12.39 -32.00
N THR A 12 10.91 13.18 -31.78
CA THR A 12 11.64 13.20 -30.50
C THR A 12 10.77 13.66 -29.34
N SER A 13 10.04 14.77 -29.50
CA SER A 13 9.12 15.30 -28.50
C SER A 13 8.01 14.30 -28.16
N THR A 14 7.46 13.62 -29.17
CA THR A 14 6.45 12.56 -28.99
C THR A 14 7.03 11.37 -28.23
N ALA A 15 8.25 10.95 -28.56
CA ALA A 15 8.94 9.88 -27.85
C ALA A 15 9.24 10.26 -26.39
N LEU A 16 9.61 11.52 -26.11
CA LEU A 16 9.82 12.02 -24.74
C LEU A 16 8.51 12.05 -23.95
N ALA A 17 7.43 12.58 -24.53
CA ALA A 17 6.12 12.62 -23.88
C ALA A 17 5.60 11.20 -23.56
N SER A 18 5.82 10.25 -24.47
CA SER A 18 5.47 8.84 -24.27
C SER A 18 6.27 8.21 -23.13
N ARG A 19 7.58 8.49 -23.04
CA ARG A 19 8.44 8.04 -21.93
C ARG A 19 8.01 8.63 -20.59
N GLN A 20 7.81 9.95 -20.53
CA GLN A 20 7.34 10.63 -19.31
C GLN A 20 6.02 10.04 -18.80
N THR A 21 5.09 9.76 -19.72
CA THR A 21 3.81 9.12 -19.40
C THR A 21 4.02 7.70 -18.87
N SER A 22 4.87 6.90 -19.52
CA SER A 22 5.21 5.55 -19.08
C SER A 22 5.83 5.54 -17.68
N ASP A 23 6.75 6.46 -17.39
CA ASP A 23 7.41 6.58 -16.10
C ASP A 23 6.41 6.97 -15.00
N ALA A 24 5.52 7.94 -15.29
CA ALA A 24 4.47 8.35 -14.36
C ALA A 24 3.51 7.19 -14.05
N ILE A 25 3.14 6.39 -15.05
CA ILE A 25 2.32 5.19 -14.87
C ILE A 25 3.06 4.17 -14.01
N HIS A 26 4.32 3.86 -14.32
CA HIS A 26 5.12 2.89 -13.56
C HIS A 26 5.25 3.27 -12.09
N ILE A 27 5.53 4.55 -11.81
CA ILE A 27 5.59 5.08 -10.43
C ILE A 27 4.22 4.96 -9.75
N THR A 28 3.13 5.29 -10.46
CA THR A 28 1.78 5.23 -9.91
C THR A 28 1.37 3.79 -9.57
N VAL A 29 1.67 2.84 -10.45
CA VAL A 29 1.43 1.41 -10.21
C VAL A 29 2.28 0.90 -9.05
N LEU A 30 3.56 1.27 -8.98
CA LEU A 30 4.43 0.92 -7.84
C LEU A 30 3.87 1.48 -6.53
N LYS A 31 3.44 2.74 -6.51
CA LYS A 31 2.79 3.35 -5.34
C LYS A 31 1.51 2.60 -4.97
N LYS A 32 0.70 2.20 -5.97
CA LYS A 32 -0.52 1.44 -5.72
C LYS A 32 -0.23 0.05 -5.17
N ALA A 33 0.81 -0.62 -5.66
CA ALA A 33 1.24 -1.92 -5.13
C ALA A 33 1.69 -1.81 -3.67
N LEU A 34 2.44 -0.76 -3.32
CA LEU A 34 2.85 -0.48 -1.95
C LEU A 34 1.63 -0.18 -1.04
N ASP A 35 0.69 0.62 -1.50
CA ASP A 35 -0.57 0.92 -0.81
C ASP A 35 -1.39 -0.36 -0.52
N VAL A 36 -1.54 -1.22 -1.53
CA VAL A 36 -2.22 -2.52 -1.37
C VAL A 36 -1.48 -3.42 -0.39
N GLN A 37 -0.14 -3.45 -0.44
CA GLN A 37 0.65 -4.22 0.50
C GLN A 37 0.49 -3.72 1.93
N ALA A 38 0.47 -2.40 2.14
CA ALA A 38 0.24 -1.81 3.45
C ALA A 38 -1.16 -2.16 3.99
N SER A 39 -2.19 -2.08 3.16
CA SER A 39 -3.56 -2.46 3.54
C SER A 39 -3.67 -3.95 3.89
N ALA A 40 -2.99 -4.82 3.13
CA ALA A 40 -2.91 -6.25 3.44
C ALA A 40 -2.20 -6.51 4.77
N ALA A 41 -1.09 -5.81 5.03
CA ALA A 41 -0.37 -5.90 6.30
C ALA A 41 -1.24 -5.45 7.49
N ASP A 42 -2.01 -4.38 7.33
CA ASP A 42 -2.92 -3.89 8.38
C ASP A 42 -4.06 -4.87 8.66
N THR A 43 -4.59 -5.51 7.62
CA THR A 43 -5.59 -6.59 7.76
C THR A 43 -5.01 -7.78 8.54
N LEU A 44 -3.77 -8.17 8.26
CA LEU A 44 -3.10 -9.24 9.01
C LEU A 44 -2.86 -8.86 10.48
N LEU A 45 -2.51 -7.60 10.75
CA LEU A 45 -2.37 -7.09 12.12
C LEU A 45 -3.70 -7.10 12.87
N GLN A 46 -4.79 -6.70 12.22
CA GLN A 46 -6.14 -6.76 12.80
C GLN A 46 -6.64 -8.20 12.99
N ALA A 47 -6.19 -9.13 12.16
CA ALA A 47 -6.50 -10.55 12.28
C ALA A 47 -5.74 -11.23 13.42
N LEU A 48 -4.74 -10.58 14.03
CA LEU A 48 -4.13 -11.09 15.23
C LEU A 48 -5.18 -11.16 16.34
N PRO A 49 -5.37 -12.34 16.99
CA PRO A 49 -6.28 -12.45 18.10
C PRO A 49 -5.92 -11.42 19.17
N GLN A 50 -6.89 -10.63 19.63
CA GLN A 50 -6.67 -9.78 20.78
C GLN A 50 -6.18 -10.67 21.94
N PRO A 51 -5.14 -10.26 22.68
CA PRO A 51 -4.66 -11.02 23.82
C PRO A 51 -5.79 -11.11 24.84
N GLN A 52 -6.47 -12.26 24.87
CA GLN A 52 -7.47 -12.56 25.88
C GLN A 52 -6.75 -12.51 27.23
N PRO A 53 -7.12 -11.61 28.15
CA PRO A 53 -6.50 -11.59 29.46
C PRO A 53 -6.73 -12.95 30.12
N ALA A 54 -5.64 -13.63 30.47
CA ALA A 54 -5.71 -14.89 31.18
C ALA A 54 -6.50 -14.67 32.47
N LEU A 55 -7.59 -15.43 32.68
CA LEU A 55 -8.29 -15.42 33.96
C LEU A 55 -7.28 -15.71 35.05
N ALA A 56 -7.30 -14.91 36.12
CA ALA A 56 -6.39 -15.12 37.25
C ALA A 56 -6.68 -16.51 37.83
N THR A 57 -5.76 -17.46 37.66
CA THR A 57 -5.97 -18.86 38.09
C THR A 57 -5.91 -19.04 39.61
N SER A 58 -5.60 -17.97 40.36
CA SER A 58 -5.52 -17.95 41.82
C SER A 58 -6.03 -16.62 42.37
N GLY A 59 -6.91 -16.69 43.38
CA GLY A 59 -7.53 -15.55 44.05
C GLY A 59 -9.06 -15.53 43.92
N THR A 60 -9.75 -15.10 44.98
CA THR A 60 -11.23 -15.14 45.07
C THR A 60 -11.95 -14.13 44.17
N LEU A 61 -11.26 -13.07 43.71
CA LEU A 61 -11.85 -11.99 42.92
C LEU A 61 -11.64 -12.16 41.41
N GLY A 62 -10.46 -12.60 40.97
CA GLY A 62 -10.13 -12.73 39.54
C GLY A 62 -10.66 -14.00 38.85
N THR A 63 -11.21 -14.94 39.63
CA THR A 63 -11.85 -16.18 39.13
C THR A 63 -13.37 -16.05 38.96
N GLN A 64 -14.01 -15.10 39.63
CA GLN A 64 -15.47 -14.98 39.68
C GLN A 64 -16.03 -13.80 38.87
N VAL A 65 -15.19 -12.86 38.45
CA VAL A 65 -15.64 -11.67 37.70
C VAL A 65 -14.92 -11.64 36.36
N ASN A 66 -15.65 -11.97 35.29
CA ASN A 66 -15.24 -11.64 33.93
C ASN A 66 -15.68 -10.20 33.65
N THR A 67 -14.79 -9.23 33.84
CA THR A 67 -15.08 -7.80 33.65
C THR A 67 -15.27 -7.39 32.19
N PHE A 68 -15.29 -8.35 31.25
CA PHE A 68 -15.48 -8.14 29.81
C PHE A 68 -16.56 -9.05 29.20
N ALA A 69 -17.41 -9.69 30.01
CA ALA A 69 -18.57 -10.46 29.54
C ALA A 69 -19.79 -9.58 29.25
#